data_AF-A0A0L1MME0-F1
#
_entry.id   AF-A0A0L1MME0-F1
#
_cell.length_a   1.000
_cell.length_b   1.000
_cell.length_c   1.000
_cell.angle_alpha   90.00
_cell.angle_beta   90.00
_cell.angle_gamma   90.00
#
_symmetry.space_group_name_H-M   'P 1'
#
loop_
_entity.id
_entity.type
_entity.pdbx_description
1 polymer ?
#
loop_
_entity_poly.entity_id
_entity_poly.type
_entity_poly.pdbx_seq_one_letter_code
_entity_poly.pdbx_strand_id
1 'polypeptide(L)'
;MNRCVLGVIALALSGVLSPVALADAASPSSPLLLAQNLPGSNNNPYNSPIRRANPNSMQGTQPSIPVIRGPNTVPVPRPPTLDNGGIGNRYPQDRSAPTGQPKFIPNPPPRDSDRNYR
;
A
#
# COMPACT_ATOMS: atom_id res chain seq x y z
N MET A 1 27.10 62.72 23.36
CA MET A 1 27.55 61.31 23.32
C MET A 1 26.47 60.29 23.73
N ASN A 2 25.31 60.72 24.26
CA ASN A 2 24.34 59.77 24.85
C ASN A 2 23.25 59.29 23.87
N ARG A 3 23.22 59.86 22.65
CA ARG A 3 22.18 59.59 21.64
C ARG A 3 22.51 58.35 20.79
N CYS A 4 23.80 58.09 20.58
CA CYS A 4 24.28 56.91 19.86
C CYS A 4 24.10 55.63 20.70
N VAL A 5 24.27 55.72 22.02
CA VAL A 5 24.15 54.57 22.94
C VAL A 5 22.71 54.05 23.00
N LEU A 6 21.72 54.95 23.06
CA LEU A 6 20.31 54.57 23.03
C LEU A 6 19.91 53.89 21.71
N GLY A 7 20.44 54.36 20.58
CA GLY A 7 20.18 53.75 19.27
C GLY A 7 20.73 52.32 19.16
N VAL A 8 21.94 52.07 19.69
CA VAL A 8 22.56 50.74 19.69
C VAL A 8 21.81 49.77 20.61
N ILE A 9 21.32 50.24 21.77
CA ILE A 9 20.52 49.42 22.69
C ILE A 9 19.17 49.04 22.08
N ALA A 10 18.49 49.98 21.42
CA ALA A 10 17.23 49.71 20.74
C ALA A 10 17.39 48.68 19.60
N LEU A 11 18.46 48.80 18.80
CA LEU A 11 18.77 47.87 17.72
C LEU A 11 19.07 46.45 18.25
N ALA A 12 19.78 46.34 19.37
CA ALA A 12 20.04 45.06 20.03
C ALA A 12 18.77 44.42 20.59
N LEU A 13 17.84 45.20 21.16
CA LEU A 13 16.58 44.69 21.70
C LEU A 13 15.62 44.19 20.60
N SER A 14 15.61 44.84 19.43
CA SER A 14 14.80 44.42 18.28
C SER A 14 15.31 43.14 17.59
N GLY A 15 16.58 42.76 17.77
CA GLY A 15 17.12 41.47 17.30
C GLY A 15 16.76 40.29 18.20
N VAL A 16 16.39 40.54 19.46
CA VAL A 16 16.02 39.51 20.44
C VAL A 16 14.52 39.19 20.41
N LEU A 17 13.69 40.12 19.91
CA LEU A 17 12.24 39.94 19.76
C LEU A 17 11.85 39.99 18.27
N SER A 18 11.89 38.81 17.62
CA SER A 18 11.03 38.34 16.50
C SER A 18 11.82 37.73 15.32
N PRO A 19 11.38 36.59 14.71
CA PRO A 19 10.37 35.62 15.11
C PRO A 19 10.89 34.17 15.11
N VAL A 20 10.65 33.40 16.18
CA VAL A 20 10.55 31.93 16.06
C VAL A 20 9.18 31.64 15.46
N ALA A 21 9.05 31.90 14.15
CA ALA A 21 8.01 31.33 13.31
C ALA A 21 8.68 30.23 12.47
N LEU A 22 9.16 29.20 13.15
CA LEU A 22 9.56 27.96 12.49
C LEU A 22 8.38 27.00 12.58
N ALA A 23 7.76 26.81 11.43
CA ALA A 23 6.95 25.67 11.01
C ALA A 23 5.82 25.22 11.95
N ASP A 24 4.60 25.20 11.40
CA ASP A 24 3.51 24.32 11.77
C ASP A 24 4.04 22.94 12.20
N ALA A 25 4.24 22.76 13.50
CA ALA A 25 4.54 21.47 14.08
C ALA A 25 3.23 20.68 14.00
N ALA A 26 3.06 19.99 12.87
CA ALA A 26 2.11 18.89 12.74
C ALA A 26 2.11 18.12 14.07
N SER A 27 0.94 18.07 14.72
CA SER A 27 0.81 17.53 16.07
C SER A 27 1.49 16.17 16.15
N PRO A 28 2.40 15.92 17.13
CA PRO A 28 3.14 14.66 17.27
C PRO A 28 2.25 13.48 17.70
N SER A 29 0.93 13.64 17.71
CA SER A 29 -0.06 12.69 18.22
C SER A 29 -0.69 11.80 17.16
N SER A 30 -0.36 11.96 15.88
CA SER A 30 -0.62 10.90 14.91
C SER A 30 0.60 9.97 14.91
N PRO A 31 0.51 8.73 15.43
CA PRO A 31 1.57 7.77 15.20
C PRO A 31 1.60 7.56 13.69
N LEU A 32 2.62 8.13 13.05
CA LEU A 32 3.00 7.75 11.71
C LEU A 32 3.34 6.26 11.84
N LEU A 33 2.40 5.39 11.47
CA LEU A 33 2.59 3.93 11.47
C LEU A 33 3.54 3.59 10.32
N LEU A 34 4.79 4.05 10.42
CA LEU A 34 5.87 3.48 9.63
C LEU A 34 5.93 2.01 10.05
N ALA A 35 5.80 1.12 9.08
CA ALA A 35 6.01 -0.30 9.26
C ALA A 35 7.43 -0.53 9.80
N GLN A 36 7.57 -0.64 11.12
CA GLN A 36 8.87 -0.86 11.75
C GLN A 36 9.31 -2.31 11.52
N ASN A 37 10.53 -2.48 11.00
CA ASN A 37 11.17 -3.80 10.96
C ASN A 37 11.47 -4.24 12.41
N LEU A 38 11.02 -5.44 12.78
CA LEU A 38 11.31 -6.00 14.10
C LEU A 38 12.84 -6.17 14.28
N PRO A 39 13.39 -5.92 15.47
CA PRO A 39 14.78 -6.26 15.77
C PRO A 39 15.01 -7.76 15.54
N GLY A 40 16.04 -8.11 14.77
CA GLY A 40 16.30 -9.50 14.33
C GLY A 40 15.61 -9.92 13.03
N SER A 41 14.84 -9.03 12.39
CA SER A 41 14.34 -9.25 11.04
C SER A 41 15.49 -9.14 10.04
N ASN A 42 15.84 -10.25 9.41
CA ASN A 42 16.66 -10.22 8.20
C ASN A 42 15.96 -9.31 7.19
N ASN A 43 16.65 -8.28 6.67
CA ASN A 43 16.18 -7.30 5.68
C ASN A 43 15.88 -7.96 4.31
N ASN A 44 15.11 -9.04 4.33
CA ASN A 44 14.64 -9.75 3.17
C ASN A 44 13.51 -8.91 2.55
N PRO A 45 13.66 -8.43 1.30
CA PRO A 45 12.65 -7.62 0.63
C PRO A 45 11.30 -8.35 0.48
N TYR A 46 11.27 -9.68 0.64
CA TYR A 46 10.07 -10.50 0.57
C TYR A 46 9.40 -10.76 1.94
N ASN A 47 9.88 -10.15 3.03
CA ASN A 47 9.37 -10.37 4.40
C ASN A 47 9.17 -9.08 5.21
N SER A 48 8.65 -8.02 4.58
CA SER A 48 8.32 -6.77 5.27
C SER A 48 7.01 -6.87 6.08
N PRO A 49 6.79 -6.03 7.11
CA PRO A 49 5.55 -6.04 7.90
C PRO A 49 4.29 -5.85 7.05
N ILE A 50 4.36 -5.02 6.01
CA ILE A 50 3.25 -4.79 5.05
C ILE A 50 2.88 -6.09 4.33
N ARG A 51 3.88 -6.85 3.87
CA ARG A 51 3.69 -8.11 3.18
C ARG A 51 3.23 -9.24 4.11
N ARG A 52 3.59 -9.18 5.39
CA ARG A 52 3.09 -10.12 6.40
C ARG A 52 1.62 -9.86 6.74
N ALA A 53 1.22 -8.61 6.87
CA ALA A 53 -0.17 -8.22 7.13
C ALA A 53 -1.10 -8.60 5.97
N ASN A 54 -0.62 -8.47 4.73
CA ASN A 54 -1.31 -8.92 3.54
C ASN A 54 -0.31 -9.47 2.51
N PRO A 55 -0.18 -10.81 2.38
CA PRO A 55 0.74 -11.45 1.43
C PRO A 55 0.53 -11.04 -0.03
N ASN A 56 -0.69 -10.60 -0.38
CA ASN A 56 -1.05 -10.16 -1.73
C ASN A 56 -0.82 -8.65 -1.94
N SER A 57 -0.44 -7.91 -0.90
CA SER A 57 -0.14 -6.47 -1.02
C SER A 57 1.21 -6.26 -1.71
N MET A 58 1.18 -5.47 -2.79
CA MET A 58 2.40 -5.05 -3.52
C MET A 58 2.96 -3.71 -3.02
N GLN A 59 2.30 -3.06 -2.06
CA GLN A 59 2.73 -1.79 -1.49
C GLN A 59 4.13 -1.93 -0.87
N GLY A 60 5.08 -1.09 -1.30
CA GLY A 60 6.45 -1.09 -0.80
C GLY A 60 7.34 -2.24 -1.28
N THR A 61 6.88 -3.08 -2.21
CA THR A 61 7.70 -4.12 -2.87
C THR A 61 7.93 -3.86 -4.34
N GLN A 62 7.04 -3.08 -4.98
CA GLN A 62 7.30 -2.62 -6.34
C GLN A 62 8.31 -1.47 -6.34
N PRO A 63 9.31 -1.48 -7.24
CA PRO A 63 10.18 -0.33 -7.44
C PRO A 63 9.32 0.88 -7.82
N SER A 64 9.48 1.98 -7.09
CA SER A 64 8.77 3.25 -7.38
C SER A 64 9.26 3.92 -8.66
N ILE A 65 10.44 3.51 -9.16
CA ILE A 65 11.00 4.04 -10.39
C ILE A 65 10.55 3.12 -11.53
N PRO A 66 9.84 3.64 -12.55
CA PRO A 66 9.53 2.87 -13.73
C PRO A 66 10.83 2.35 -14.35
N VAL A 67 10.85 1.10 -14.79
CA VAL A 67 12.00 0.55 -15.51
C VAL A 67 12.28 1.46 -16.72
N ILE A 68 13.44 2.11 -16.74
CA ILE A 68 13.89 2.95 -17.84
C ILE A 68 14.08 2.01 -19.05
N ARG A 69 13.20 2.14 -20.05
CA ARG A 69 13.29 1.39 -21.30
C ARG A 69 14.13 2.21 -22.28
N GLY A 70 15.31 1.72 -22.65
CA GLY A 70 16.06 2.25 -23.79
C GLY A 70 15.31 2.01 -25.11
N PRO A 71 15.72 2.64 -26.23
CA PRO A 71 15.14 2.38 -27.54
C PRO A 71 15.23 0.88 -27.84
N ASN A 72 14.07 0.24 -27.91
CA ASN A 72 13.95 -1.20 -28.09
C ASN A 72 13.26 -1.47 -29.43
N THR A 73 13.93 -2.22 -30.31
CA THR A 73 13.39 -2.67 -31.61
C THR A 73 12.55 -3.93 -31.50
N VAL A 74 12.52 -4.56 -30.31
CA VAL A 74 11.77 -5.79 -30.05
C VAL A 74 10.31 -5.45 -29.68
N PRO A 75 9.32 -6.18 -30.23
CA PRO A 75 7.93 -6.04 -29.83
C PRO A 75 7.73 -6.19 -28.33
N VAL A 76 6.91 -5.32 -27.73
CA VAL A 76 6.56 -5.42 -26.31
C VAL A 76 5.84 -6.74 -26.05
N PRO A 77 6.32 -7.59 -25.12
CA PRO A 77 5.60 -8.80 -24.73
C PRO A 77 4.21 -8.44 -24.21
N ARG A 78 3.18 -9.11 -24.72
CA ARG A 78 1.81 -8.89 -24.26
C ARG A 78 1.70 -9.29 -22.78
N PRO A 79 1.02 -8.49 -21.93
CA PRO A 79 0.80 -8.87 -20.54
C PRO A 79 0.10 -10.22 -20.45
N PRO A 80 0.41 -11.07 -19.45
CA PRO A 80 -0.31 -12.30 -19.21
C PRO A 80 -1.77 -12.00 -18.87
N THR A 81 -2.70 -12.55 -19.65
CA THR A 81 -4.15 -12.48 -19.46
C THR A 81 -4.72 -13.90 -19.38
N LEU A 82 -6.03 -14.01 -19.12
CA LEU A 82 -6.74 -15.27 -19.24
C LEU A 82 -6.77 -15.70 -20.71
N ASP A 83 -7.17 -14.83 -21.63
CA ASP A 83 -7.35 -15.20 -23.05
C ASP A 83 -6.06 -15.68 -23.72
N ASN A 84 -4.91 -15.07 -23.39
CA ASN A 84 -3.61 -15.50 -23.89
C ASN A 84 -2.95 -16.61 -23.02
N GLY A 85 -3.56 -16.94 -21.89
CA GLY A 85 -3.16 -17.96 -20.91
C GLY A 85 -1.88 -17.74 -20.16
N GLY A 86 -1.38 -16.52 -20.14
CA GLY A 86 -0.31 -16.16 -19.22
C GLY A 86 -0.73 -16.27 -17.75
N ILE A 87 -2.04 -16.29 -17.44
CA ILE A 87 -2.57 -16.45 -16.07
C ILE A 87 -2.77 -17.93 -15.68
N GLY A 88 -2.67 -18.89 -16.62
CA GLY A 88 -2.78 -20.33 -16.33
C GLY A 88 -4.17 -20.85 -15.99
N ASN A 89 -5.13 -19.98 -15.67
CA ASN A 89 -6.54 -20.34 -15.37
C ASN A 89 -7.42 -20.42 -16.61
N ARG A 90 -6.87 -20.70 -17.80
CA ARG A 90 -7.69 -20.89 -19.00
C ARG A 90 -8.52 -22.15 -18.85
N TYR A 91 -9.81 -22.05 -19.20
CA TYR A 91 -10.58 -23.24 -19.49
C TYR A 91 -9.93 -23.98 -20.65
N PRO A 92 -9.86 -25.32 -20.60
CA PRO A 92 -9.37 -26.11 -21.73
C PRO A 92 -10.18 -25.76 -22.98
N GLN A 93 -9.53 -25.18 -23.99
CA GLN A 93 -10.19 -24.80 -25.25
C GLN A 93 -10.65 -26.04 -26.03
N ASP A 94 -9.98 -27.17 -25.83
CA ASP A 94 -10.27 -28.44 -26.51
C ASP A 94 -11.42 -29.22 -25.86
N ARG A 95 -12.03 -28.70 -24.78
CA ARG A 95 -13.14 -29.39 -24.11
C ARG A 95 -14.45 -28.99 -24.77
N SER A 96 -15.04 -29.92 -25.54
CA SER A 96 -16.42 -29.79 -25.99
C SER A 96 -17.35 -29.56 -24.80
N ALA A 97 -18.36 -28.70 -25.00
CA ALA A 97 -19.39 -28.46 -24.00
C ALA A 97 -20.03 -29.81 -23.58
N PRO A 98 -20.34 -30.01 -22.29
CA PRO A 98 -21.02 -31.22 -21.84
C PRO A 98 -22.31 -31.43 -22.64
N THR A 99 -22.47 -32.61 -23.23
CA THR A 99 -23.63 -32.97 -24.07
C THR A 99 -24.91 -33.28 -23.28
N GLY A 100 -24.84 -33.26 -21.94
CA GLY A 100 -25.95 -33.62 -21.05
C GLY A 100 -26.35 -32.49 -20.11
N GLN A 101 -27.60 -32.54 -19.63
CA GLN A 101 -28.09 -31.61 -18.62
C GLN A 101 -27.33 -31.83 -17.28
N PRO A 102 -27.00 -30.76 -16.55
CA PRO A 102 -26.36 -30.88 -15.25
C PRO A 102 -27.27 -31.64 -14.28
N LYS A 103 -26.71 -32.62 -13.56
CA LYS A 103 -27.45 -33.34 -12.52
C LYS A 103 -27.49 -32.47 -11.27
N PHE A 104 -28.65 -31.91 -10.97
CA PHE A 104 -28.87 -31.20 -9.71
C PHE A 104 -29.00 -32.22 -8.57
N ILE A 105 -28.32 -31.95 -7.47
CA ILE A 105 -28.63 -32.60 -6.19
C ILE A 105 -29.96 -32.02 -5.65
N PRO A 106 -30.81 -32.82 -5.02
CA PRO A 106 -32.01 -32.31 -4.35
C PRO A 106 -31.64 -31.23 -3.32
N ASN A 107 -32.50 -30.23 -3.17
CA ASN A 107 -32.32 -29.23 -2.12
C ASN A 107 -32.25 -29.93 -0.75
N PRO A 108 -31.32 -29.52 0.14
CA PRO A 108 -31.29 -30.04 1.49
C PRO A 108 -32.62 -29.76 2.20
N PRO A 109 -32.99 -30.58 3.19
CA PRO A 109 -34.20 -30.35 3.97
C PRO A 109 -34.19 -28.95 4.59
N PRO A 110 -35.37 -28.32 4.76
CA PRO A 110 -35.47 -27.07 5.51
C PRO A 110 -34.82 -27.20 6.88
N ARG A 111 -34.14 -26.15 7.36
CA ARG A 111 -33.64 -26.14 8.73
C ARG A 111 -34.81 -26.04 9.69
N ASP A 112 -34.81 -26.89 10.72
CA ASP A 112 -35.82 -26.90 11.77
C ASP A 112 -35.97 -25.49 12.36
N SER A 113 -37.19 -24.95 12.28
CA SER A 113 -37.56 -23.65 12.86
C SER A 113 -37.86 -23.72 14.36
N ASP A 114 -37.72 -24.90 14.97
CA ASP A 114 -38.06 -25.12 16.37
C ASP A 114 -36.92 -24.71 17.31
N ARG A 115 -36.65 -23.40 17.35
CA ARG A 115 -36.06 -22.78 18.54
C ARG A 115 -37.11 -22.80 19.64
N ASN A 116 -37.20 -23.91 20.35
CA ASN A 116 -37.85 -23.96 21.66
C ASN A 116 -37.03 -23.09 22.62
N TYR A 117 -37.43 -21.83 22.77
CA TYR A 117 -37.13 -21.07 23.99
C TYR A 117 -38.14 -21.51 25.05
N ARG A 118 -37.70 -22.35 25.99
CA ARG A 118 -38.39 -22.58 27.24
C ARG A 118 -37.43 -22.34 28.40
#